data_AF-A0A3D1G1X3-F1
#
_entry.id   AF-A0A3D1G1X3-F1
#
_cell.length_a   1.000
_cell.length_b   1.000
_cell.length_c   1.000
_cell.angle_alpha   90.00
_cell.angle_beta   90.00
_cell.angle_gamma   90.00
#
_symmetry.space_group_name_H-M   'P 1'
#
loop_
_entity.id
_entity.type
_entity.pdbx_description
1 polymer ?
#
loop_
_entity_poly.entity_id
_entity_poly.type
_entity_poly.pdbx_seq_one_letter_code
_entity_poly.pdbx_strand_id
1 'polypeptide(L)'
;RASIQDFVLRNWSIVRTGTTSAHKSLFFKLRHLRARIGEVDGGPLTDQGRQQIADSIGVTMTDVVHMEQRLSGSDSSLNAPIGDGNENVPQDFIVDDRPNPEQSVATSHDATRLSEWL
;
A
#
# COMPACT_ATOMS: atom_id res chain seq x y z
N ARG A 1 2.80 -3.50 -28.71
CA ARG A 1 3.72 -3.60 -27.54
C ARG A 1 3.40 -2.57 -26.45
N ALA A 2 3.34 -1.28 -26.78
CA ALA A 2 2.96 -0.23 -25.82
C ALA A 2 1.58 -0.46 -25.16
N SER A 3 0.60 -0.94 -25.93
CA SER A 3 -0.74 -1.27 -25.42
C SER A 3 -0.76 -2.33 -24.33
N ILE A 4 0.11 -3.36 -24.44
CA ILE A 4 0.21 -4.42 -23.44
C ILE A 4 0.86 -3.88 -22.15
N GLN A 5 1.93 -3.09 -22.27
CA GLN A 5 2.59 -2.48 -21.12
C GLN A 5 1.65 -1.55 -20.35
N ASP A 6 0.88 -0.74 -21.07
CA ASP A 6 -0.14 0.12 -20.46
C ASP A 6 -1.27 -0.69 -19.83
N PHE A 7 -1.66 -1.82 -20.43
CA PHE A 7 -2.64 -2.73 -19.83
C PHE A 7 -2.13 -3.31 -18.52
N VAL A 8 -0.90 -3.82 -18.47
CA VAL A 8 -0.30 -4.38 -17.24
C VAL A 8 -0.23 -3.31 -16.15
N LEU A 9 0.27 -2.11 -16.47
CA LEU A 9 0.35 -1.02 -15.49
C LEU A 9 -1.01 -0.59 -14.91
N ARG A 10 -2.07 -0.62 -15.75
CA ARG A 10 -3.42 -0.22 -15.34
C ARG A 10 -4.17 -1.28 -14.53
N ASN A 11 -3.74 -2.54 -14.58
CA ASN A 11 -4.44 -3.67 -13.96
C ASN A 11 -3.58 -4.43 -12.94
N TRP A 12 -2.38 -3.94 -12.63
CA TRP A 12 -1.51 -4.56 -11.62
C TRP A 12 -2.10 -4.50 -10.20
N SER A 13 -2.78 -3.40 -9.85
CA SER A 13 -3.41 -3.21 -8.54
C SER A 13 -4.75 -2.49 -8.69
N ILE A 14 -5.66 -2.78 -7.76
CA ILE A 14 -6.96 -2.14 -7.58
C ILE A 14 -6.82 -0.63 -7.32
N VAL A 15 -5.74 -0.23 -6.63
CA VAL A 15 -5.42 1.18 -6.39
C VAL A 15 -4.77 1.78 -7.64
N ARG A 16 -5.54 2.64 -8.31
CA ARG A 16 -5.10 3.39 -9.49
C ARG A 16 -4.29 4.61 -9.06
N THR A 17 -3.10 4.76 -9.65
CA THR A 17 -2.25 5.95 -9.44
C THR A 17 -1.89 6.53 -10.80
N GLY A 18 -1.81 7.85 -10.89
CA GLY A 18 -1.27 8.53 -12.07
C GLY A 18 0.20 8.12 -12.26
N THR A 19 0.59 7.72 -13.47
CA THR A 19 1.97 7.30 -13.76
C THR A 19 2.63 8.26 -14.73
N THR A 20 3.82 8.75 -14.37
CA THR A 20 4.71 9.47 -15.28
C THR A 20 5.59 8.48 -16.04
N SER A 21 6.27 8.93 -17.11
CA SER A 21 7.20 8.07 -17.87
C SER A 21 8.31 7.47 -16.99
N ALA A 22 8.80 8.23 -16.01
CA ALA A 22 9.80 7.77 -15.05
C ALA A 22 9.24 6.66 -14.14
N HIS A 23 8.01 6.81 -13.63
CA HIS A 23 7.33 5.76 -12.86
C HIS A 23 7.09 4.48 -13.66
N LYS A 24 6.69 4.59 -14.93
CA LYS A 24 6.56 3.41 -15.81
C LYS A 24 7.89 2.70 -15.99
N SER A 25 8.96 3.47 -16.19
CA SER A 25 10.32 2.93 -16.32
C SER A 25 10.76 2.24 -15.04
N LEU A 26 10.49 2.82 -13.88
CA LEU A 26 10.78 2.24 -12.56
C LEU A 26 10.04 0.91 -12.37
N PHE A 27 8.73 0.86 -12.63
CA PHE A 27 7.94 -0.38 -12.51
C PHE A 27 8.53 -1.55 -13.30
N PHE A 28 8.89 -1.34 -14.58
CA PHE A 28 9.42 -2.42 -15.41
C PHE A 28 10.91 -2.74 -15.15
N LYS A 29 11.69 -1.77 -14.66
CA LYS A 29 13.15 -1.93 -14.48
C LYS A 29 13.58 -2.24 -13.04
N LEU A 30 12.72 -2.04 -12.04
CA LEU A 30 13.11 -2.15 -10.63
C LEU A 30 13.74 -3.51 -10.31
N ARG A 31 13.12 -4.61 -10.74
CA ARG A 31 13.67 -5.96 -10.52
C ARG A 31 15.06 -6.16 -11.13
N HIS A 32 15.29 -5.59 -12.31
CA HIS A 32 16.59 -5.67 -12.98
C HIS A 32 17.65 -4.80 -12.28
N LEU A 33 17.26 -3.60 -11.83
CA LEU A 33 18.16 -2.71 -11.10
C LEU A 33 18.54 -3.28 -9.74
N ARG A 34 17.58 -3.87 -9.00
CA ARG A 34 17.84 -4.64 -7.79
C ARG A 34 18.90 -5.72 -8.01
N ALA A 35 18.77 -6.47 -9.10
CA ALA A 35 19.74 -7.50 -9.42
C ALA A 35 21.13 -6.96 -9.74
N ARG A 36 21.22 -5.78 -10.34
CA ARG A 36 22.49 -5.13 -10.65
C ARG A 36 23.24 -4.63 -9.42
N ILE A 37 22.52 -4.20 -8.38
CA ILE A 37 23.12 -3.74 -7.11
C ILE A 37 23.36 -4.89 -6.11
N GLY A 38 23.09 -6.14 -6.50
CA GLY A 38 23.28 -7.31 -5.64
C GLY A 38 22.21 -7.51 -4.56
N GLU A 39 21.18 -6.67 -4.52
CA GLU A 39 20.04 -6.76 -3.58
C GLU A 39 18.89 -7.58 -4.17
N VAL A 40 19.25 -8.77 -4.68
CA VAL A 40 18.32 -9.73 -5.34
C VAL A 40 17.43 -10.44 -4.32
N ASP A 41 17.91 -10.61 -3.09
CA ASP A 41 17.18 -11.35 -2.08
C ASP A 41 15.93 -10.58 -1.66
N GLY A 42 14.80 -11.28 -1.58
CA GLY A 42 13.44 -10.73 -1.41
C GLY A 42 13.18 -9.89 -0.15
N GLY A 43 14.24 -9.47 0.56
CA GLY A 43 14.20 -8.42 1.55
C GLY A 43 14.10 -7.01 0.95
N PRO A 44 13.90 -6.01 1.82
CA PRO A 44 13.83 -4.60 1.44
C PRO A 44 15.20 -4.08 0.99
N LEU A 45 15.17 -3.14 0.04
CA LEU A 45 16.33 -2.40 -0.42
C LEU A 45 16.99 -1.62 0.73
N THR A 46 18.31 -1.53 0.72
CA THR A 46 19.02 -0.60 1.60
C THR A 46 18.77 0.84 1.15
N ASP A 47 18.92 1.81 2.04
CA ASP A 47 18.76 3.22 1.68
C ASP A 47 19.76 3.66 0.60
N GLN A 48 20.97 3.09 0.61
CA GLN A 48 21.94 3.31 -0.46
C GLN A 48 21.48 2.70 -1.79
N GLY A 49 20.94 1.48 -1.77
CA GLY A 49 20.36 0.85 -2.95
C GLY A 49 19.21 1.65 -3.55
N ARG A 50 18.31 2.17 -2.70
CA ARG A 50 17.21 3.06 -3.11
C ARG A 50 17.73 4.33 -3.77
N GLN A 51 18.74 4.97 -3.18
CA GLN A 51 19.33 6.18 -3.75
C GLN A 51 19.98 5.91 -5.11
N GLN A 52 20.75 4.83 -5.25
CA GLN A 52 21.36 4.46 -6.53
C GLN A 52 20.31 4.20 -7.62
N ILE A 53 19.20 3.54 -7.28
CA ILE A 53 18.09 3.30 -8.20
C ILE A 53 17.42 4.63 -8.60
N ALA A 54 17.18 5.50 -7.63
CA ALA A 54 16.59 6.81 -7.83
C ALA A 54 17.41 7.64 -8.83
N ASP A 55 18.73 7.72 -8.60
CA ASP A 55 19.66 8.45 -9.46
C ASP A 55 19.74 7.85 -10.88
N SER A 56 19.63 6.52 -11.01
CA SER A 56 19.72 5.85 -12.30
C SER A 56 18.52 6.09 -13.24
N ILE A 57 17.33 6.32 -12.68
CA ILE A 57 16.08 6.54 -13.44
C ILE A 57 15.69 8.02 -13.44
N GLY A 58 16.22 8.83 -12.52
CA GLY A 58 15.85 10.24 -12.36
C GLY A 58 14.52 10.41 -11.65
N VAL A 59 14.29 9.64 -10.58
CA VAL A 59 13.11 9.73 -9.69
C VAL A 59 13.56 10.08 -8.28
N THR A 60 12.63 10.42 -7.39
CA THR A 60 12.96 10.65 -5.99
C THR A 60 13.16 9.32 -5.27
N MET A 61 13.91 9.32 -4.17
CA MET A 61 14.03 8.15 -3.29
C MET A 61 12.65 7.71 -2.77
N THR A 62 11.77 8.66 -2.48
CA THR A 62 10.38 8.41 -2.07
C THR A 62 9.61 7.62 -3.12
N ASP A 63 9.77 7.94 -4.41
CA ASP A 63 9.14 7.20 -5.50
C ASP A 63 9.63 5.74 -5.56
N VAL A 64 10.91 5.51 -5.27
CA VAL A 64 11.50 4.16 -5.19
C VAL A 64 10.91 3.38 -4.03
N VAL A 65 10.79 3.99 -2.85
CA VAL A 65 10.16 3.37 -1.66
C VAL A 65 8.71 2.99 -1.96
N HIS A 66 7.93 3.91 -2.52
CA HIS A 66 6.53 3.67 -2.84
C HIS A 66 6.38 2.57 -3.91
N MET A 67 7.25 2.56 -4.92
CA MET A 67 7.23 1.52 -5.95
C MET A 67 7.65 0.16 -5.39
N GLU A 68 8.64 0.12 -4.49
CA GLU A 68 9.06 -1.09 -3.79
C GLU A 68 7.90 -1.68 -2.99
N GLN A 69 7.25 -0.89 -2.14
CA GLN A 69 6.10 -1.32 -1.33
C GLN A 69 4.94 -1.83 -2.19
N ARG A 70 4.70 -1.18 -3.33
CA ARG A 70 3.62 -1.57 -4.25
C ARG A 70 3.94 -2.83 -5.05
N LEU A 71 5.22 -3.17 -5.21
CA LEU A 71 5.67 -4.39 -5.88
C LEU A 71 5.95 -5.53 -4.89
N SER A 72 6.11 -5.25 -3.59
CA SER A 72 6.37 -6.26 -2.57
C SER A 72 5.16 -7.12 -2.22
N GLY A 73 3.94 -6.64 -2.48
CA GLY A 73 2.71 -7.40 -2.24
C GLY A 73 1.68 -7.17 -3.33
N SER A 74 0.99 -8.24 -3.73
CA SER A 74 -0.24 -8.14 -4.51
C SER A 74 -1.40 -7.76 -3.60
N ASP A 75 -2.45 -7.17 -4.17
CA ASP A 75 -3.68 -6.94 -3.43
C ASP A 75 -4.24 -8.28 -2.93
N SER A 76 -4.57 -8.35 -1.64
CA SER A 76 -5.13 -9.55 -1.01
C SER A 76 -6.62 -9.36 -0.74
N SER A 77 -7.40 -10.41 -0.94
CA SER A 77 -8.83 -10.39 -0.64
C SER A 77 -9.05 -10.48 0.87
N LEU A 78 -9.87 -9.58 1.41
CA LEU A 78 -10.32 -9.66 2.80
C LEU A 78 -11.27 -10.83 3.07
N ASN A 79 -11.80 -11.45 2.03
CA ASN A 79 -12.67 -12.63 2.10
C ASN A 79 -11.89 -13.94 1.85
N ALA A 80 -10.58 -13.89 1.61
CA ALA A 80 -9.80 -15.11 1.45
C ALA A 80 -9.58 -15.78 2.81
N PRO A 81 -9.74 -17.11 2.94
CA PRO A 81 -9.53 -17.81 4.20
C PRO A 81 -8.08 -17.69 4.67
N ILE A 82 -7.89 -17.57 5.98
CA ILE A 82 -6.57 -17.52 6.61
C ILE A 82 -6.11 -18.92 6.98
N GLY A 83 -5.18 -19.46 6.17
CA GLY A 83 -4.60 -20.80 6.38
C GLY A 83 -5.54 -21.93 5.97
N ASP A 84 -5.01 -23.15 5.99
CA ASP A 84 -5.77 -24.33 5.56
C ASP A 84 -6.70 -24.81 6.69
N GLY A 85 -8.00 -24.93 6.38
CA GLY A 85 -9.00 -25.53 7.28
C GLY A 85 -9.66 -24.58 8.29
N ASN A 86 -9.36 -23.27 8.24
CA ASN A 86 -10.06 -22.26 9.03
C ASN A 86 -11.08 -21.50 8.18
N GLU A 87 -12.25 -21.21 8.77
CA GLU A 87 -13.27 -20.34 8.15
C GLU A 87 -12.99 -18.84 8.38
N ASN A 88 -12.01 -18.52 9.23
CA ASN A 88 -11.65 -17.14 9.55
C ASN A 88 -11.08 -16.43 8.32
N VAL A 89 -11.51 -15.18 8.11
CA VAL A 89 -11.06 -14.32 7.02
C VAL A 89 -10.43 -13.03 7.57
N PRO A 90 -9.51 -12.36 6.84
CA PRO A 90 -8.82 -11.17 7.33
C PRO A 90 -9.73 -10.06 7.87
N GLN A 91 -10.92 -9.89 7.27
CA GLN A 91 -11.89 -8.89 7.74
C GLN A 91 -12.37 -9.11 9.17
N ASP A 92 -12.36 -10.34 9.69
CA ASP A 92 -12.85 -10.64 11.04
C ASP A 92 -11.95 -10.06 12.14
N PHE A 93 -10.70 -9.71 11.78
CA PHE A 93 -9.70 -9.16 12.68
C PHE A 93 -9.55 -7.64 12.57
N ILE A 94 -10.29 -6.99 11.67
CA ILE A 94 -10.22 -5.53 11.49
C ILE A 94 -11.12 -4.87 12.54
N VAL A 95 -10.51 -4.11 13.44
CA VAL A 95 -11.22 -3.34 14.47
C VAL A 95 -11.81 -2.07 13.88
N ASP A 96 -13.01 -1.71 14.33
CA ASP A 96 -13.64 -0.43 14.00
C ASP A 96 -13.28 0.61 15.07
N ASP A 97 -12.64 1.70 14.63
CA ASP A 97 -12.22 2.81 15.52
C ASP A 97 -13.36 3.80 15.83
N ARG A 98 -14.56 3.58 15.28
CA ARG A 98 -15.71 4.42 15.60
C ARG A 98 -16.12 4.28 17.07
N PRO A 99 -16.71 5.33 17.67
CA PRO A 99 -17.21 5.25 19.03
C PRO A 99 -18.17 4.08 19.19
N ASN A 100 -18.00 3.33 20.27
CA ASN A 100 -18.98 2.30 20.61
C ASN A 100 -20.32 2.94 21.01
N PRO A 101 -21.42 2.16 21.04
CA PRO A 101 -22.74 2.68 21.40
C PRO A 101 -22.74 3.44 22.72
N GLU A 102 -22.00 2.97 23.72
CA GLU A 102 -21.89 3.59 25.04
C GLU A 102 -21.24 4.98 24.97
N GLN A 103 -20.15 5.12 24.24
CA GLN A 103 -19.44 6.39 24.04
C GLN A 103 -20.30 7.40 23.27
N SER A 104 -21.05 6.93 22.26
CA SER A 104 -21.97 7.77 21.49
C SER A 104 -23.12 8.31 22.36
N VAL A 105 -23.73 7.44 23.18
CA VAL A 105 -24.78 7.83 24.13
C VAL A 105 -24.22 8.75 25.21
N ALA A 106 -23.07 8.45 25.79
CA ALA A 106 -22.44 9.31 26.80
C ALA A 106 -22.18 10.72 26.24
N THR A 107 -21.58 10.83 25.05
CA THR A 107 -21.28 12.12 24.43
C THR A 107 -22.54 12.94 24.17
N SER A 108 -23.59 12.31 23.61
CA SER A 108 -24.87 13.00 23.35
C SER A 108 -25.61 13.41 24.62
N HIS A 109 -25.59 12.56 25.65
CA HIS A 109 -26.20 12.83 26.93
C HIS A 109 -25.48 13.97 27.68
N ASP A 110 -24.15 13.96 27.68
CA ASP A 110 -23.33 15.00 28.28
C ASP A 110 -23.52 16.35 27.58
N ALA A 111 -23.59 16.35 26.24
CA ALA A 111 -23.90 17.55 25.46
C ALA A 111 -25.28 18.14 25.82
N THR A 112 -26.29 17.28 26.00
CA THR A 112 -27.64 17.70 26.42
C THR A 112 -27.60 18.32 27.81
N ARG A 113 -26.99 17.64 28.79
CA ARG A 113 -26.84 18.12 30.17
C ARG A 113 -26.13 19.47 30.25
N LEU A 114 -25.07 19.65 29.47
CA LEU A 114 -24.33 20.92 29.41
C LEU A 114 -25.18 22.06 28.84
N SER A 115 -25.99 21.78 27.82
CA SER A 115 -26.88 22.79 27.23
C SER A 115 -28.01 23.23 28.16
N GLU A 116 -28.46 22.37 29.08
CA GLU A 116 -29.45 22.73 30.11
C GLU A 116 -28.85 23.55 31.26
N TRP A 117 -27.53 23.43 31.49
CA TRP A 117 -26.81 24.12 32.57
C TRP A 117 -26.39 25.55 32.22
N LEU A 118 -26.29 25.89 30.92
CA LEU A 118 -25.89 27.20 30.40
C LEU A 118 -27.11 28.07 30.10
#